data_AF-A0A315ZEY1-F1
#
_entry.id   AF-A0A315ZEY1-F1
#
_cell.length_a   1.000
_cell.length_b   1.000
_cell.length_c   1.000
_cell.angle_alpha   90.00
_cell.angle_beta   90.00
_cell.angle_gamma   90.00
#
_symmetry.space_group_name_H-M   'P 1'
#
loop_
_entity.id
_entity.type
_entity.pdbx_description
1 polymer ?
#
loop_
_entity_poly.entity_id
_entity_poly.type
_entity_poly.pdbx_seq_one_letter_code
_entity_poly.pdbx_strand_id
1 'polypeptide(L)'
;MLDQRESIRPEIPRAVVRSNMTEAEQFQNKTLRPIAKMQHSLLIAVFQDYLEKKKHVVYHLSEKIFNEYLENTFAKDIAFRSHLKGLIIGHFTMEEYSFYISNNSEINKRITNLLKERLRSSREEFVK
;
A
#
# COMPACT_ATOMS: atom_id res chain seq x y z
N MET A 1 17.42 19.05 -7.99
CA MET A 1 17.67 19.04 -6.53
C MET A 1 17.14 17.72 -6.01
N LEU A 2 17.82 17.04 -5.08
CA LEU A 2 17.27 15.81 -4.48
C LEU A 2 15.96 16.15 -3.76
N ASP A 3 14.88 15.47 -4.09
CA ASP A 3 13.60 15.64 -3.38
C ASP A 3 13.76 15.08 -1.97
N GLN A 4 13.44 15.87 -0.93
CA GLN A 4 13.53 15.45 0.47
C GLN A 4 12.66 14.22 0.78
N ARG A 5 11.64 13.94 -0.04
CA ARG A 5 10.80 12.75 0.09
C ARG A 5 11.53 11.46 -0.25
N GLU A 6 12.60 11.52 -1.04
CA GLU A 6 13.40 10.34 -1.37
C GLU A 6 14.35 9.98 -0.24
N SER A 7 14.94 10.97 0.43
CA SER A 7 15.96 10.75 1.47
C SER A 7 15.42 10.11 2.75
N ILE A 8 14.12 10.23 3.02
CA ILE A 8 13.46 9.63 4.19
C ILE A 8 13.00 8.18 3.96
N ARG A 9 13.07 7.68 2.72
CA ARG A 9 12.55 6.36 2.38
C ARG A 9 13.53 5.27 2.84
N PRO A 10 13.04 4.20 3.48
CA PRO A 10 13.91 3.11 3.87
C PRO A 10 14.45 2.38 2.64
N GLU A 11 15.76 2.20 2.57
CA GLU A 11 16.38 1.34 1.57
C GLU A 11 15.89 -0.11 1.76
N ILE A 12 15.51 -0.77 0.67
CA ILE A 12 15.09 -2.17 0.66
C ILE A 12 16.19 -2.98 -0.03
N PRO A 13 17.08 -3.66 0.72
CA PRO A 13 18.27 -4.31 0.17
C PRO A 13 17.98 -5.44 -0.84
N ARG A 14 16.75 -5.96 -0.87
CA ARG A 14 16.32 -7.05 -1.76
C ARG A 14 15.66 -6.59 -3.06
N ALA A 15 15.61 -5.29 -3.33
CA ALA A 15 15.17 -4.78 -4.62
C ALA A 15 16.26 -5.06 -5.68
N VAL A 16 16.39 -6.32 -6.09
CA VAL A 16 17.24 -6.70 -7.23
C VAL A 16 16.59 -6.12 -8.47
N VAL A 17 16.95 -4.89 -8.83
CA VAL A 17 16.59 -4.28 -10.10
C VAL A 17 17.35 -5.07 -11.16
N ARG A 18 16.71 -6.12 -11.69
CA ARG A 18 17.25 -6.87 -12.82
C ARG A 18 17.05 -6.02 -14.06
N SER A 19 18.06 -5.99 -14.94
CA SER A 19 18.08 -5.21 -16.18
C SER A 19 16.92 -5.51 -17.14
N ASN A 20 16.16 -6.59 -16.90
CA ASN A 20 15.02 -7.03 -17.69
C ASN A 20 13.65 -6.69 -17.06
N MET A 21 13.61 -5.93 -15.97
CA MET A 21 12.35 -5.54 -15.31
C MET A 21 11.65 -4.41 -16.06
N THR A 22 10.32 -4.51 -16.18
CA THR A 22 9.51 -3.43 -16.78
C THR A 22 9.56 -2.18 -15.92
N GLU A 23 9.34 -1.01 -16.53
CA GLU A 23 9.37 0.27 -15.81
C GLU A 23 8.42 0.29 -14.60
N ALA A 24 7.26 -0.37 -14.71
CA ALA A 24 6.31 -0.50 -13.63
C ALA A 24 6.78 -1.39 -12.47
N GLU A 25 7.55 -2.46 -12.75
CA GLU A 25 8.19 -3.28 -11.72
C GLU A 25 9.33 -2.52 -11.01
N GLN A 26 10.09 -1.73 -11.78
CA GLN A 26 11.10 -0.85 -11.20
C GLN A 26 10.46 0.19 -10.29
N PHE A 27 9.38 0.84 -10.74
CA PHE A 27 8.61 1.78 -9.94
C PHE A 27 8.04 1.15 -8.67
N GLN A 28 7.53 -0.08 -8.76
CA GLN A 28 7.04 -0.78 -7.58
C GLN A 28 8.15 -1.01 -6.54
N ASN A 29 9.34 -1.41 -6.95
CA ASN A 29 10.44 -1.72 -6.04
C ASN A 29 11.16 -0.49 -5.50
N LYS A 30 11.35 0.54 -6.34
CA LYS A 30 12.08 1.77 -5.98
C LYS A 30 11.19 2.79 -5.25
N THR A 31 9.89 2.81 -5.53
CA THR A 31 8.98 3.84 -5.03
C THR A 31 7.90 3.25 -4.13
N LEU A 32 7.05 2.36 -4.67
CA LEU A 32 5.86 1.91 -3.93
C LEU A 32 6.19 1.11 -2.66
N ARG A 33 7.12 0.15 -2.75
CA ARG A 33 7.52 -0.70 -1.62
C ARG A 33 8.17 0.11 -0.48
N PRO A 34 9.13 1.03 -0.74
CA PRO A 34 9.66 1.91 0.29
C PRO A 34 8.60 2.80 0.93
N ILE A 35 7.71 3.43 0.14
CA ILE A 35 6.63 4.26 0.67
C ILE A 35 5.68 3.43 1.54
N ALA A 36 5.24 2.25 1.08
CA ALA A 36 4.34 1.40 1.84
C ALA A 36 4.99 0.80 3.10
N LYS A 37 6.32 0.69 3.15
CA LYS A 37 7.06 0.30 4.35
C LYS A 37 7.18 1.47 5.34
N MET A 38 7.49 2.66 4.84
CA MET A 38 7.55 3.89 5.64
C MET A 38 6.19 4.22 6.26
N GLN A 39 5.12 4.04 5.50
CA GLN A 39 3.74 4.33 5.93
C GLN A 39 3.10 3.18 6.72
N HIS A 40 3.83 2.11 7.04
CA HIS A 40 3.30 0.90 7.66
C HIS A 40 2.38 1.22 8.85
N SER A 41 2.90 1.87 9.89
CA SER A 41 2.15 2.14 11.12
C SER A 41 0.89 2.98 10.87
N LEU A 42 0.94 3.95 9.96
CA LEU A 42 -0.24 4.75 9.60
C LEU A 42 -1.29 3.91 8.86
N LEU A 43 -0.86 3.07 7.92
CA LEU A 43 -1.77 2.18 7.17
C LEU A 43 -2.49 1.21 8.12
N ILE A 44 -1.78 0.67 9.12
CA ILE A 44 -2.37 -0.19 10.15
C ILE A 44 -3.40 0.59 10.98
N ALA A 45 -3.03 1.77 11.49
CA ALA A 45 -3.93 2.60 12.30
C ALA A 45 -5.20 3.00 11.53
N VAL A 46 -5.07 3.40 10.26
CA VAL A 46 -6.21 3.76 9.39
C VAL A 46 -7.13 2.56 9.16
N PHE A 47 -6.57 1.36 8.94
CA PHE A 47 -7.40 0.17 8.80
C PHE A 47 -8.04 -0.25 10.12
N GLN A 48 -7.35 -0.10 11.25
CA GLN A 48 -7.91 -0.37 12.57
C GLN A 48 -9.11 0.53 12.89
N ASP A 49 -9.00 1.84 12.65
CA ASP A 49 -10.11 2.79 12.77
C ASP A 49 -11.29 2.42 11.84
N TYR A 50 -10.98 1.96 10.63
CA TYR A 50 -12.00 1.44 9.70
C TYR A 50 -12.75 0.22 10.27
N LEU A 51 -12.04 -0.73 10.87
CA LEU A 51 -12.61 -1.93 11.48
C LEU A 51 -13.51 -1.58 12.67
N GLU A 52 -13.07 -0.66 13.53
CA GLU A 52 -13.83 -0.20 14.70
C GLU A 52 -15.15 0.48 14.30
N LYS A 53 -15.10 1.37 13.30
CA LYS A 53 -16.29 2.08 12.79
C LYS A 53 -17.33 1.13 12.19
N LYS A 54 -16.89 0.05 11.56
CA LYS A 54 -17.79 -0.95 10.95
C LYS A 54 -18.32 -1.98 11.97
N LYS A 55 -17.96 -1.88 13.25
CA LYS A 55 -18.35 -2.80 14.34
C LYS A 55 -18.04 -4.27 14.04
N HIS A 56 -17.14 -4.56 13.10
CA HIS A 56 -16.80 -5.93 12.76
C HIS A 56 -15.74 -6.44 13.70
N VAL A 57 -16.04 -7.57 14.36
CA VAL A 57 -15.08 -8.33 15.17
C VAL A 57 -14.15 -9.09 14.22
N VAL A 58 -13.26 -8.35 13.55
CA VAL A 58 -12.21 -8.93 12.70
C VAL A 58 -11.10 -9.57 13.54
N TYR A 59 -11.02 -9.20 14.82
CA TYR A 59 -10.03 -9.64 15.81
C TYR A 59 -10.01 -11.16 16.08
N HIS A 60 -11.05 -11.89 15.70
CA HIS A 60 -11.14 -13.35 15.88
C HIS A 60 -11.37 -14.13 14.58
N LEU A 61 -11.28 -13.47 13.42
CA LEU A 61 -11.48 -14.13 12.14
C LEU A 61 -10.30 -15.04 11.82
N SER A 62 -10.57 -16.21 11.24
CA SER A 62 -9.53 -17.04 10.63
C SER A 62 -8.86 -16.30 9.48
N GLU A 63 -7.64 -16.71 9.11
CA GLU A 63 -6.88 -16.08 8.02
C GLU A 63 -7.69 -16.00 6.72
N LYS A 64 -8.41 -17.08 6.39
CA LYS A 64 -9.27 -17.15 5.22
C LYS A 64 -10.36 -16.08 5.25
N ILE A 65 -11.08 -15.96 6.36
CA ILE A 65 -12.19 -14.99 6.46
C ILE A 65 -11.64 -13.56 6.47
N PHE A 66 -10.48 -13.32 7.12
CA PHE A 66 -9.80 -12.04 7.05
C PHE A 66 -9.44 -11.65 5.61
N ASN A 67 -8.87 -12.60 4.84
CA ASN A 67 -8.50 -12.38 3.46
C ASN A 67 -9.72 -12.10 2.56
N GLU A 68 -10.83 -12.82 2.75
CA GLU A 68 -12.10 -12.58 2.05
C GLU A 68 -12.69 -11.22 2.42
N TYR A 69 -12.65 -10.84 3.71
CA TYR A 69 -13.11 -9.54 4.16
C TYR A 69 -12.31 -8.42 3.50
N LEU A 70 -10.98 -8.53 3.48
CA LEU A 70 -10.10 -7.55 2.87
C LEU A 70 -10.38 -7.41 1.37
N GLU A 71 -10.55 -8.52 0.64
CA GLU A 71 -10.92 -8.48 -0.78
C GLU A 71 -12.27 -7.77 -0.99
N ASN A 72 -13.28 -8.11 -0.19
CA ASN A 72 -14.59 -7.49 -0.28
C ASN A 72 -14.55 -5.99 0.03
N THR A 73 -13.81 -5.58 1.06
CA THR A 73 -13.63 -4.17 1.42
C THR A 73 -12.98 -3.39 0.29
N PHE A 74 -11.87 -3.88 -0.27
CA PHE A 74 -11.21 -3.21 -1.39
C PHE A 74 -12.02 -3.24 -2.69
N ALA A 75 -12.92 -4.21 -2.87
CA ALA A 75 -13.81 -4.27 -4.02
C ALA A 75 -14.98 -3.28 -3.90
N LYS A 76 -15.65 -3.25 -2.73
CA LYS A 76 -16.92 -2.55 -2.52
C LYS A 76 -16.75 -1.12 -1.97
N ASP A 77 -15.74 -0.88 -1.15
CA ASP A 77 -15.54 0.40 -0.47
C ASP A 77 -14.57 1.30 -1.26
N ILE A 78 -15.11 1.99 -2.26
CA ILE A 78 -14.35 2.88 -3.15
C ILE A 78 -13.71 4.05 -2.37
N ALA A 79 -14.42 4.58 -1.37
CA ALA A 79 -13.94 5.70 -0.56
C ALA A 79 -12.72 5.27 0.28
N PHE A 80 -12.82 4.14 0.98
CA PHE A 80 -11.71 3.59 1.77
C PHE A 80 -10.49 3.27 0.89
N ARG A 81 -10.70 2.59 -0.25
CA ARG A 81 -9.63 2.28 -1.21
C ARG A 81 -8.94 3.54 -1.71
N SER A 82 -9.71 4.59 -2.02
CA SER A 82 -9.16 5.86 -2.53
C SER A 82 -8.40 6.62 -1.46
N HIS A 83 -8.86 6.57 -0.21
CA HIS A 83 -8.19 7.15 0.94
C HIS A 83 -6.80 6.52 1.16
N LEU A 84 -6.72 5.18 1.28
CA LEU A 84 -5.43 4.49 1.42
C LEU A 84 -4.49 4.74 0.25
N LYS A 85 -5.03 4.74 -0.98
CA LYS A 85 -4.25 5.05 -2.17
C LYS A 85 -3.65 6.46 -2.12
N GLY A 86 -4.42 7.43 -1.61
CA GLY A 86 -3.97 8.80 -1.41
C GLY A 86 -2.76 8.91 -0.48
N LEU A 87 -2.69 8.08 0.57
CA LEU A 87 -1.54 8.05 1.48
C LEU A 87 -0.25 7.62 0.78
N ILE A 88 -0.35 6.72 -0.22
CA ILE A 88 0.80 6.30 -1.03
C ILE A 88 1.18 7.38 -2.04
N ILE A 89 0.20 7.86 -2.83
CA ILE A 89 0.44 8.85 -3.89
C ILE A 89 0.94 10.18 -3.31
N GLY A 90 0.50 10.56 -2.10
CA GLY A 90 0.92 11.78 -1.42
C GLY A 90 2.43 11.86 -1.15
N HIS A 91 3.13 10.73 -1.20
CA HIS A 91 4.59 10.65 -1.04
C HIS A 91 5.37 10.62 -2.35
N PHE A 92 4.71 10.65 -3.50
CA PHE A 92 5.41 10.71 -4.78
C PHE A 92 6.16 12.03 -4.93
N THR A 93 7.32 11.97 -5.58
CA THR A 93 7.97 13.16 -6.15
C THR A 93 7.22 13.62 -7.40
N MET A 94 7.60 14.77 -7.95
CA MET A 94 7.00 15.24 -9.20
C MET A 94 7.27 14.29 -10.37
N GLU A 95 8.49 13.74 -10.46
CA GLU A 95 8.88 12.77 -11.49
C GLU A 95 8.09 11.47 -11.37
N GLU A 96 7.93 10.97 -10.15
CA GLU A 96 7.16 9.77 -9.86
C GLU A 96 5.67 9.96 -10.13
N TYR A 97 5.14 11.14 -9.83
CA TYR A 97 3.78 11.49 -10.16
C TYR A 97 3.56 11.59 -11.67
N SER A 98 4.50 12.20 -12.40
CA SER A 98 4.49 12.23 -13.87
C SER A 98 4.54 10.81 -14.48
N PHE A 99 5.33 9.91 -13.90
CA PHE A 99 5.33 8.50 -14.30
C PHE A 99 3.99 7.81 -13.97
N TYR A 100 3.43 8.08 -12.79
CA TYR A 100 2.16 7.54 -12.34
C TYR A 100 1.00 7.95 -13.26
N ILE A 101 0.89 9.21 -13.65
CA ILE A 101 -0.22 9.66 -14.50
C ILE A 101 -0.20 8.98 -15.88
N SER A 102 0.98 8.75 -16.44
CA SER A 102 1.19 8.06 -17.72
C SER A 102 0.88 6.56 -17.64
N ASN A 103 1.03 5.95 -16.46
CA ASN A 103 0.89 4.50 -16.24
C ASN A 103 -0.23 4.14 -15.24
N ASN A 104 -1.21 5.03 -15.06
CA ASN A 104 -2.11 5.02 -13.90
C ASN A 104 -2.86 3.70 -13.71
N SER A 105 -3.28 3.02 -14.79
CA SER A 105 -4.06 1.79 -14.73
C SER A 105 -3.26 0.65 -14.12
N GLU A 106 -1.99 0.50 -14.54
CA GLU A 106 -1.10 -0.54 -14.02
C GLU A 106 -0.64 -0.20 -12.59
N ILE A 107 -0.24 1.04 -12.34
CA ILE A 107 0.26 1.45 -11.03
C ILE A 107 -0.84 1.41 -9.97
N ASN A 108 -2.09 1.76 -10.31
CA ASN A 108 -3.22 1.63 -9.38
C ASN A 108 -3.49 0.18 -8.95
N LYS A 109 -3.35 -0.79 -9.88
CA LYS A 109 -3.46 -2.21 -9.56
C LYS A 109 -2.33 -2.65 -8.62
N ARG A 110 -1.10 -2.21 -8.90
CA ARG A 110 0.08 -2.51 -8.05
C ARG A 110 -0.04 -1.91 -6.66
N ILE A 111 -0.49 -0.66 -6.53
CA ILE A 111 -0.74 -0.02 -5.22
C ILE A 111 -1.80 -0.81 -4.44
N THR A 112 -2.90 -1.18 -5.09
CA THR A 112 -3.98 -1.93 -4.44
C THR A 112 -3.49 -3.29 -3.94
N ASN A 113 -2.74 -4.03 -4.76
CA ASN A 113 -2.17 -5.31 -4.36
C ASN A 113 -1.19 -5.15 -3.20
N LEU A 114 -0.31 -4.16 -3.25
CA LEU A 114 0.66 -3.88 -2.19
C LEU A 114 -0.02 -3.54 -0.86
N LEU A 115 -1.07 -2.71 -0.89
CA LEU A 115 -1.84 -2.37 0.31
C LEU A 115 -2.51 -3.62 0.91
N LYS A 116 -3.11 -4.47 0.06
CA LYS A 116 -3.71 -5.72 0.52
C LYS A 116 -2.68 -6.65 1.14
N GLU A 117 -1.56 -6.89 0.46
CA GLU A 117 -0.47 -7.74 0.96
C GLU A 117 0.04 -7.22 2.31
N ARG A 118 0.21 -5.91 2.45
CA ARG A 118 0.66 -5.28 3.69
C ARG A 118 -0.32 -5.55 4.84
N LEU A 119 -1.60 -5.27 4.63
CA LEU A 119 -2.64 -5.49 5.64
C LEU A 119 -2.78 -6.98 6.00
N ARG A 120 -2.61 -7.90 5.05
CA ARG A 120 -2.56 -9.34 5.31
C ARG A 120 -1.38 -9.73 6.18
N SER A 121 -0.17 -9.26 5.82
CA SER A 121 1.05 -9.57 6.57
C SER A 121 1.02 -9.03 8.00
N SER A 122 0.24 -7.98 8.23
CA SER A 122 0.08 -7.32 9.53
C SER A 122 -1.15 -7.78 10.30
N ARG A 123 -1.73 -8.93 9.94
CA ARG A 123 -2.94 -9.45 10.61
C ARG A 123 -2.80 -9.51 12.13
N GLU A 124 -1.63 -9.92 12.61
CA GLU A 124 -1.31 -10.05 14.03
C GLU A 124 -1.17 -8.70 14.77
N GLU A 125 -1.05 -7.59 14.03
CA GLU A 125 -0.99 -6.25 14.62
C GLU A 125 -2.39 -5.69 14.92
N PHE A 126 -3.45 -6.27 14.32
CA PHE A 126 -4.84 -5.92 14.63
C PHE A 126 -5.28 -6.69 15.88
N VAL A 127 -4.86 -6.21 17.04
CA VAL A 127 -5.30 -6.70 18.35
C VAL A 127 -5.98 -5.56 19.08
N LYS A 128 -6.99 -5.89 19.86
CA LYS A 128 -7.65 -4.94 20.76
C LYS A 128 -6.87 -4.79 22.05
#